data_AF-A0A3C1JP00-F1
#
_entry.id   AF-A0A3C1JP00-F1
#
_cell.length_a   1.000
_cell.length_b   1.000
_cell.length_c   1.000
_cell.angle_alpha   90.00
_cell.angle_beta   90.00
_cell.angle_gamma   90.00
#
_symmetry.space_group_name_H-M   'P 1'
#
loop_
_entity.id
_entity.type
_entity.pdbx_description
1 polymer ?
#
loop_
_entity_poly.entity_id
_entity_poly.type
_entity_poly.pdbx_seq_one_letter_code
_entity_poly.pdbx_strand_id
1 'polypeptide(L)'
;MADDALVIMRDRNGRPWRKHVADVRDIVGGCVAALDHPASRGHAIQLGAPEAFDWDTTVPYLAAKLGRTYVDAKDPGTPTYYEFDLTRCRSLLGYQPQYGTHRMIDDAVAYLNGSDISVVPTG
;
A
#
# COMPACT_ATOMS: atom_id res chain seq x y z
N MET A 1 -8.62 18.84 -21.33
CA MET A 1 -8.61 17.36 -21.20
C MET A 1 -7.42 16.98 -20.29
N ALA A 2 -7.48 17.33 -19.00
CA ALA A 2 -6.41 17.07 -18.04
C ALA A 2 -6.89 16.91 -16.59
N ASP A 3 -8.18 17.12 -16.29
CA ASP A 3 -8.64 17.28 -14.89
C ASP A 3 -8.73 15.99 -14.06
N ASP A 4 -8.46 14.80 -14.66
CA ASP A 4 -8.74 13.51 -14.00
C ASP A 4 -7.72 12.38 -14.28
N ALA A 5 -6.59 12.69 -14.94
CA ALA A 5 -5.61 11.67 -15.30
C ALA A 5 -4.75 11.24 -14.10
N LEU A 6 -4.55 9.93 -13.95
CA LEU A 6 -3.62 9.40 -12.97
C LEU A 6 -2.17 9.67 -13.39
N VAL A 7 -1.23 9.68 -12.46
CA VAL A 7 0.16 10.07 -12.73
C VAL A 7 1.13 9.00 -12.26
N ILE A 8 1.93 8.46 -13.18
CA ILE A 8 3.16 7.76 -12.85
C ILE A 8 4.20 8.83 -12.52
N MET A 9 4.66 8.83 -11.27
CA MET A 9 5.69 9.75 -10.80
C MET A 9 7.07 9.11 -10.98
N ARG A 10 7.96 9.81 -11.67
CA ARG A 10 9.37 9.43 -11.82
C ARG A 10 10.28 10.52 -11.30
N ASP A 11 11.42 10.13 -10.74
CA ASP A 11 12.46 11.08 -10.37
C ASP A 11 13.19 11.65 -11.61
N ARG A 12 14.11 12.59 -11.38
CA ARG A 12 14.93 13.22 -12.44
C ARG A 12 15.66 12.22 -13.35
N ASN A 13 15.96 11.02 -12.85
CA ASN A 13 16.67 9.95 -13.55
C ASN A 13 15.71 8.94 -14.22
N GLY A 14 14.39 9.14 -14.09
CA GLY A 14 13.37 8.25 -14.64
C GLY A 14 13.01 7.07 -13.73
N ARG A 15 13.53 6.99 -12.50
CA ARG A 15 13.18 5.91 -11.57
C ARG A 15 11.76 6.14 -11.03
N PRO A 16 10.87 5.14 -11.07
CA PRO A 16 9.55 5.26 -10.49
C PRO A 16 9.66 5.43 -8.97
N TRP A 17 8.67 6.11 -8.40
CA TRP A 17 8.57 6.20 -6.94
C TRP A 17 8.18 4.84 -6.34
N ARG A 18 8.60 4.60 -5.11
CA ARG A 18 8.34 3.37 -4.34
C ARG A 18 7.99 3.69 -2.88
N LYS A 19 6.94 3.04 -2.36
CA LYS A 19 6.47 3.24 -0.98
C LYS A 19 5.71 2.03 -0.47
N HIS A 20 5.71 1.84 0.85
CA HIS A 20 4.67 1.04 1.51
C HIS A 20 3.42 1.87 1.80
N VAL A 21 2.28 1.32 1.40
CA VAL A 21 0.95 1.68 1.90
C VAL A 21 0.37 0.40 2.46
N ALA A 22 -0.11 0.44 3.71
CA ALA A 22 -0.60 -0.75 4.41
C ALA A 22 -2.10 -0.63 4.65
N ASP A 23 -2.80 -1.75 4.46
CA ASP A 23 -4.21 -1.86 4.78
C ASP A 23 -4.42 -1.87 6.30
N VAL A 24 -5.50 -1.22 6.74
CA VAL A 24 -5.85 -1.14 8.17
C VAL A 24 -6.10 -2.53 8.77
N ARG A 25 -6.64 -3.49 8.00
CA ARG A 25 -6.93 -4.85 8.46
C ARG A 25 -5.66 -5.59 8.84
N ASP A 26 -4.60 -5.44 8.05
CA ASP A 26 -3.28 -5.98 8.36
C ASP A 26 -2.68 -5.30 9.59
N ILE A 27 -2.67 -3.96 9.62
CA ILE A 27 -2.08 -3.21 10.74
C ILE A 27 -2.78 -3.53 12.07
N VAL A 28 -4.11 -3.61 12.08
CA VAL A 28 -4.87 -4.03 13.27
C VAL A 28 -4.49 -5.44 13.69
N GLY A 29 -4.41 -6.39 12.75
CA GLY A 29 -3.98 -7.76 13.04
C GLY A 29 -2.58 -7.82 13.66
N GLY A 30 -1.63 -7.03 13.13
CA GLY A 30 -0.27 -6.92 13.68
C GLY A 30 -0.24 -6.29 15.07
N CYS A 31 -1.05 -5.26 15.34
CA CYS A 31 -1.18 -4.64 16.65
C CYS A 31 -1.77 -5.61 17.69
N VAL A 32 -2.83 -6.34 17.35
CA VAL A 32 -3.42 -7.37 18.22
C VAL A 32 -2.40 -8.46 18.53
N ALA A 33 -1.70 -8.98 17.51
CA ALA A 33 -0.65 -9.97 17.70
C ALA A 33 0.49 -9.45 18.61
N ALA A 34 0.87 -8.18 18.51
CA ALA A 34 1.88 -7.58 19.37
C ALA A 34 1.41 -7.45 20.83
N LEU A 35 0.15 -7.08 21.08
CA LEU A 35 -0.39 -6.90 22.42
C LEU A 35 -0.40 -8.20 23.22
N ASP A 36 -0.75 -9.31 22.58
CA ASP A 36 -0.90 -10.61 23.24
C ASP A 36 0.41 -11.41 23.34
N HIS A 37 1.47 -11.00 22.63
CA HIS A 37 2.70 -11.77 22.53
C HIS A 37 3.75 -11.30 23.56
N PRO A 38 4.09 -12.08 24.61
CA PRO A 38 5.01 -11.63 25.67
C PRO A 38 6.39 -11.19 25.15
N ALA A 39 6.86 -11.82 24.07
CA ALA A 39 8.15 -11.47 23.46
C ALA A 39 8.14 -10.15 22.68
N SER A 40 6.99 -9.48 22.51
CA SER A 40 6.92 -8.15 21.90
C SER A 40 7.39 -7.03 22.85
N ARG A 41 7.38 -7.30 24.16
CA ARG A 41 7.63 -6.29 25.21
C ARG A 41 9.03 -5.71 25.08
N GLY A 42 9.12 -4.38 25.03
CA GLY A 42 10.38 -3.66 24.91
C GLY A 42 10.97 -3.62 23.49
N HIS A 43 10.27 -4.16 22.49
CA HIS A 43 10.71 -4.11 21.10
C HIS A 43 9.98 -3.02 20.30
N ALA A 44 10.74 -2.30 19.46
CA ALA A 44 10.18 -1.57 18.33
C ALA A 44 10.00 -2.55 17.16
N ILE A 45 8.77 -2.66 16.63
CA ILE A 45 8.39 -3.63 15.61
C ILE A 45 7.73 -2.87 14.44
N GLN A 46 8.33 -2.94 13.25
CA GLN A 46 7.77 -2.37 12.02
C GLN A 46 6.64 -3.26 11.50
N LEU A 47 5.46 -2.68 11.27
CA LEU A 47 4.36 -3.31 10.54
C LEU A 47 4.22 -2.68 9.16
N GLY A 48 3.69 -3.42 8.20
CA GLY A 48 3.55 -2.95 6.83
C GLY A 48 2.76 -3.91 5.95
N ALA A 49 2.59 -3.54 4.69
CA ALA A 49 1.97 -4.37 3.66
C ALA A 49 2.89 -5.54 3.26
N PRO A 50 2.38 -6.53 2.49
CA PRO A 50 3.20 -7.67 2.05
C PRO A 50 4.42 -7.24 1.23
N GLU A 51 4.28 -6.18 0.43
CA GLU A 51 5.34 -5.54 -0.35
C GLU A 51 5.17 -4.01 -0.44
N ALA A 52 6.24 -3.32 -0.85
CA ALA A 52 6.14 -1.94 -1.31
C ALA A 52 5.56 -1.93 -2.74
N PHE A 53 4.88 -0.85 -3.11
CA PHE A 53 4.38 -0.68 -4.46
C PHE A 53 5.24 0.31 -5.25
N ASP A 54 5.36 0.05 -6.55
CA ASP A 54 5.99 0.92 -7.52
C ASP A 54 4.91 1.66 -8.34
N TRP A 55 5.12 2.95 -8.59
CA TRP A 55 4.13 3.78 -9.26
C TRP A 55 3.88 3.33 -10.70
N ASP A 56 4.92 2.88 -11.41
CA ASP A 56 4.84 2.48 -12.81
C ASP A 56 4.17 1.12 -13.05
N THR A 57 3.91 0.35 -12.00
CA THR A 57 3.08 -0.87 -12.06
C THR A 57 1.68 -0.62 -11.50
N THR A 58 1.59 0.11 -10.38
CA THR A 58 0.35 0.31 -9.64
C THR A 58 -0.59 1.30 -10.33
N VAL A 59 -0.06 2.39 -10.89
CA VAL A 59 -0.90 3.41 -11.55
C VAL A 59 -1.57 2.85 -12.81
N PRO A 60 -0.88 2.12 -13.71
CA PRO A 60 -1.55 1.44 -14.82
C PRO A 60 -2.64 0.46 -14.36
N TYR A 61 -2.39 -0.30 -13.29
CA TYR A 61 -3.38 -1.22 -12.73
C TYR A 61 -4.64 -0.48 -12.26
N LEU A 62 -4.47 0.59 -11.48
CA LEU A 62 -5.57 1.44 -11.01
C LEU A 62 -6.33 2.09 -12.17
N ALA A 63 -5.61 2.62 -13.16
CA ALA A 63 -6.19 3.24 -14.34
C ALA A 63 -7.09 2.25 -15.11
N ALA A 64 -6.62 1.02 -15.32
CA ALA A 64 -7.38 -0.03 -15.96
C ALA A 64 -8.65 -0.39 -15.17
N LYS A 65 -8.56 -0.49 -13.83
CA LYS A 65 -9.70 -0.80 -12.96
C LYS A 65 -10.77 0.30 -12.95
N LEU A 66 -10.36 1.56 -13.13
CA LEU A 66 -11.26 2.72 -13.16
C LEU A 66 -11.72 3.14 -14.56
N GLY A 67 -11.20 2.51 -15.63
CA GLY A 67 -11.45 2.94 -17.00
C GLY A 67 -10.90 4.35 -17.31
N ARG A 68 -9.81 4.74 -16.64
CA ARG A 68 -9.17 6.06 -16.76
C ARG A 68 -7.84 5.97 -17.51
N THR A 69 -7.37 7.11 -17.98
CA THR A 69 -6.02 7.24 -18.54
C THR A 69 -5.01 7.63 -17.46
N TYR A 70 -3.74 7.43 -17.76
CA TYR A 70 -2.63 7.92 -16.94
C TYR A 70 -1.59 8.61 -17.82
N VAL A 71 -0.80 9.48 -17.19
CA VAL A 71 0.37 10.13 -17.80
C VAL A 71 1.64 9.73 -17.05
N ASP A 72 2.77 9.71 -17.75
CA ASP A 72 4.08 9.47 -17.17
C ASP A 72 4.82 10.81 -17.05
N ALA A 73 5.13 11.21 -15.81
CA ALA A 73 5.68 12.53 -15.51
C ALA A 73 6.99 12.42 -14.73
N LYS A 74 7.96 13.26 -15.12
CA LYS A 74 9.19 13.48 -14.33
C LYS A 74 8.96 14.61 -13.34
N ASP A 75 9.21 14.33 -12.07
CA ASP A 75 9.21 15.30 -10.99
C ASP A 75 10.66 15.59 -10.55
N PRO A 76 11.12 16.87 -10.56
CA PRO A 76 12.42 17.24 -10.03
C PRO A 76 12.53 17.12 -8.51
N GLY A 77 11.41 16.91 -7.80
CA GLY A 77 11.34 16.67 -6.37
C GLY A 77 12.11 15.44 -5.89
N THR A 78 12.29 15.34 -4.57
CA THR A 78 12.92 14.18 -3.95
C THR A 78 11.94 13.00 -3.99
N PRO A 79 12.27 11.89 -4.68
CA PRO A 79 11.36 10.76 -4.75
C PRO A 79 11.24 10.10 -3.38
N THR A 80 10.03 9.65 -3.04
CA THR A 80 9.91 8.57 -2.07
C THR A 80 10.35 7.28 -2.75
N TYR A 81 11.41 6.67 -2.23
CA TYR A 81 11.91 5.39 -2.70
C TYR A 81 12.41 4.59 -1.50
N TYR A 82 11.54 3.80 -0.89
CA TYR A 82 11.88 2.95 0.25
C TYR A 82 10.98 1.72 0.32
N GLU A 83 11.46 0.70 1.03
CA GLU A 83 10.69 -0.46 1.46
C GLU A 83 10.98 -0.75 2.94
N PHE A 84 10.08 -1.45 3.61
CA PHE A 84 10.20 -1.78 5.02
C PHE A 84 10.79 -3.18 5.18
N ASP A 85 11.72 -3.33 6.12
CA ASP A 85 12.13 -4.63 6.60
C ASP A 85 11.09 -5.19 7.59
N LEU A 86 10.40 -6.24 7.17
CA LEU A 86 9.37 -6.93 7.95
C LEU A 86 9.88 -8.19 8.66
N THR A 87 11.20 -8.43 8.67
CA THR A 87 11.79 -9.64 9.26
C THR A 87 11.42 -9.80 10.73
N ARG A 88 11.41 -8.71 11.51
CA ARG A 88 11.11 -8.77 12.94
C ARG A 88 9.65 -9.07 13.22
N CYS A 89 8.69 -8.40 12.58
CA CYS A 89 7.28 -8.67 12.84
C CYS A 89 6.89 -10.08 12.37
N ARG A 90 7.45 -10.55 11.25
CA ARG A 90 7.24 -11.92 10.77
C ARG A 90 7.80 -12.97 11.73
N SER A 91 9.03 -12.81 12.20
CA SER A 91 9.68 -13.79 13.07
C SER A 91 9.18 -13.77 14.51
N LEU A 92 8.89 -12.58 15.06
CA LEU A 92 8.52 -12.42 16.47
C LEU A 92 7.02 -12.59 16.72
N LEU A 93 6.17 -12.11 15.80
CA LEU A 93 4.71 -12.08 15.98
C LEU A 93 3.98 -13.06 15.07
N GLY A 94 4.68 -13.73 14.14
CA GLY A 94 4.04 -14.49 13.07
C GLY A 94 3.23 -13.59 12.11
N TYR A 95 3.53 -12.29 12.06
CA TYR A 95 2.79 -11.32 11.26
C TYR A 95 2.86 -11.66 9.76
N GLN A 96 1.71 -11.90 9.15
CA GLN A 96 1.58 -12.24 7.72
C GLN A 96 0.55 -11.31 7.07
N PRO A 97 0.95 -10.11 6.62
CA PRO A 97 0.02 -9.20 5.96
C PRO A 97 -0.53 -9.85 4.67
N GLN A 98 -1.79 -9.58 4.34
CA GLN A 98 -2.52 -10.19 3.22
C GLN A 98 -3.04 -9.19 2.19
N TYR A 99 -3.00 -7.90 2.49
CA TYR A 99 -3.60 -6.84 1.68
C TYR A 99 -2.51 -5.99 1.01
N GLY A 100 -1.96 -6.51 -0.08
CA GLY A 100 -1.10 -5.75 -1.00
C GLY A 100 -1.89 -4.74 -1.84
N THR A 101 -1.20 -3.79 -2.46
CA THR A 101 -1.83 -2.63 -3.11
C THR A 101 -2.85 -3.01 -4.20
N HIS A 102 -2.59 -4.04 -5.01
CA HIS A 102 -3.57 -4.49 -6.02
C HIS A 102 -4.86 -5.01 -5.38
N ARG A 103 -4.76 -5.78 -4.29
CA ARG A 103 -5.93 -6.24 -3.55
C ARG A 103 -6.70 -5.08 -2.93
N MET A 104 -6.00 -4.09 -2.37
CA MET A 104 -6.63 -2.88 -1.86
C MET A 104 -7.39 -2.11 -2.95
N ILE A 105 -6.82 -2.03 -4.16
CA ILE A 105 -7.49 -1.44 -5.33
C ILE A 105 -8.74 -2.23 -5.71
N ASP A 106 -8.63 -3.56 -5.78
CA ASP A 106 -9.76 -4.43 -6.10
C ASP A 106 -10.91 -4.31 -5.09
N ASP A 107 -10.58 -4.33 -3.80
CA ASP A 107 -11.55 -4.14 -2.72
C ASP A 107 -12.22 -2.76 -2.84
N ALA A 108 -11.44 -1.68 -3.03
CA ALA A 108 -11.99 -0.33 -3.16
C ALA A 108 -12.94 -0.19 -4.37
N VAL A 109 -12.59 -0.81 -5.51
CA VAL A 109 -13.46 -0.81 -6.70
C VAL A 109 -14.71 -1.65 -6.48
N ALA A 110 -14.60 -2.81 -5.82
CA ALA A 110 -15.76 -3.61 -5.45
C ALA A 110 -16.72 -2.84 -4.53
N TYR A 111 -16.18 -2.11 -3.56
CA TYR A 111 -16.94 -1.23 -2.66
C TYR A 111 -17.66 -0.12 -3.42
N LEU A 112 -16.97 0.58 -4.33
CA LEU A 112 -17.59 1.60 -5.19
C LEU A 112 -18.72 1.04 -6.07
N ASN A 113 -18.65 -0.24 -6.41
CA ASN A 113 -19.69 -0.96 -7.15
C ASN A 113 -20.78 -1.57 -6.25
N GLY A 114 -20.80 -1.25 -4.96
CA GLY A 114 -21.85 -1.65 -4.01
C GLY A 114 -21.60 -2.98 -3.28
N SER A 115 -20.38 -3.53 -3.34
CA SER A 115 -20.02 -4.73 -2.57
C SER A 115 -19.67 -4.37 -1.13
N ASP A 116 -20.14 -5.17 -0.17
CA ASP A 116 -19.63 -5.09 1.20
C ASP A 116 -18.27 -5.79 1.28
N ILE A 117 -17.22 -4.99 1.50
CA ILE A 117 -15.83 -5.47 1.66
C ILE A 117 -15.40 -5.51 3.14
N SER A 118 -16.36 -5.36 4.06
CA SER A 118 -16.14 -5.30 5.50
C SER A 118 -15.20 -4.17 5.94
N VAL A 119 -15.12 -3.09 5.15
CA VAL A 119 -14.37 -1.88 5.49
C VAL A 119 -15.33 -0.82 6.02
N VAL A 120 -14.99 -0.23 7.16
CA VAL A 120 -15.75 0.88 7.74
C VAL A 120 -15.53 2.12 6.85
N PRO A 121 -16.59 2.78 6.36
CA PRO A 121 -16.44 4.00 5.58
C PRO A 121 -15.68 5.06 6.39
N THR A 122 -14.68 5.69 5.78
CA THR A 122 -14.17 6.95 6.29
C THR A 122 -15.18 8.02 5.89
N GLY A 123 -15.90 8.57 6.87
CA GLY A 123 -16.96 9.55 6.65
C GLY A 123 -16.52 10.85 6.00
#